data_AF-F9ERG8-F1
#
_entry.id   AF-F9ERG8-F1
#
_cell.length_a   1.000
_cell.length_b   1.000
_cell.length_c   1.000
_cell.angle_alpha   90.00
_cell.angle_beta   90.00
_cell.angle_gamma   90.00
#
_symmetry.space_group_name_H-M   'P 1'
#
loop_
_entity.id
_entity.type
_entity.pdbx_description
1 polymer ?
#
loop_
_entity_poly.entity_id
_entity_poly.type
_entity_poly.pdbx_seq_one_letter_code
_entity_poly.pdbx_strand_id
1 'polypeptide(L)'
;MISKRKVDSGCCISYKNKYYRLEDENVEFRNFRRGTEVIVVQSFDKKLYGNVSDKLYTLVEVPKEEKESRYFGVKKEVKKEKKKYIPPLEHPWKKKSFEKYLEKQQKAKGKGECIE
;
A
#
# COMPACT_ATOMS: atom_id res chain seq x y z
N MET A 1 15.50 -21.13 22.05
CA MET A 1 15.81 -22.25 21.13
C MET A 1 17.07 -21.91 20.35
N ILE A 2 18.03 -22.84 20.22
CA ILE A 2 19.29 -22.61 19.51
C ILE A 2 19.34 -23.53 18.27
N SER A 3 19.87 -23.05 17.15
CA SER A 3 20.01 -23.84 15.92
C SER A 3 21.21 -23.40 15.10
N LYS A 4 22.03 -24.34 14.65
CA LYS A 4 23.15 -24.05 13.74
C LYS A 4 22.65 -23.92 12.31
N ARG A 5 23.04 -22.86 11.62
CA ARG A 5 22.73 -22.56 10.21
C ARG A 5 23.98 -22.09 9.49
N LYS A 6 23.90 -22.01 8.16
CA LYS A 6 24.98 -21.49 7.31
C LYS A 6 24.44 -20.40 6.41
N VAL A 7 25.27 -19.41 6.14
CA VAL A 7 24.96 -18.32 5.21
C VAL A 7 24.90 -18.87 3.78
N ASP A 8 23.86 -18.49 3.04
CA ASP A 8 23.65 -18.82 1.64
C ASP A 8 24.45 -17.89 0.70
N SER A 9 24.22 -18.01 -0.61
CA SER A 9 24.87 -17.15 -1.61
C SER A 9 24.35 -15.70 -1.62
N GLY A 10 23.16 -15.46 -1.08
CA GLY A 10 22.52 -14.14 -0.99
C GLY A 10 22.82 -13.40 0.31
N CYS A 11 23.86 -13.81 1.05
CA CYS A 11 24.19 -13.28 2.39
C CYS A 11 23.03 -13.39 3.39
N CYS A 12 22.15 -14.37 3.20
CA CYS A 12 21.01 -14.63 4.07
C CYS A 12 21.16 -15.99 4.76
N ILE A 13 20.34 -16.22 5.78
CA ILE A 13 20.18 -17.52 6.41
C ILE A 13 18.73 -17.98 6.33
N SER A 14 18.52 -19.27 6.11
CA SER A 14 17.20 -19.88 6.13
C SER A 14 16.87 -20.42 7.52
N TYR A 15 15.73 -19.99 8.06
CA TYR A 15 15.21 -20.46 9.35
C TYR A 15 13.68 -20.47 9.31
N LYS A 16 13.04 -21.57 9.74
CA LYS A 16 11.57 -21.70 9.73
C LYS A 16 10.91 -21.30 8.38
N ASN A 17 11.45 -21.77 7.27
CA ASN A 17 10.96 -21.51 5.89
C ASN A 17 10.94 -20.02 5.46
N LYS A 18 11.72 -19.19 6.16
CA LYS A 18 11.91 -17.77 5.88
C LYS A 18 13.40 -17.46 5.77
N TYR A 19 13.72 -16.37 5.08
CA TYR A 19 15.08 -15.88 4.94
C TYR A 19 15.30 -14.71 5.87
N TYR A 20 16.46 -14.66 6.50
CA TYR A 20 16.84 -13.57 7.40
C TYR A 20 18.21 -13.03 7.02
N ARG A 21 18.37 -11.71 7.11
CA ARG A 21 19.65 -11.01 7.02
C ARG A 21 20.19 -10.71 8.42
N LEU A 22 21.50 -10.59 8.52
CA LEU A 22 22.18 -10.20 9.74
C LEU A 22 22.41 -8.68 9.71
N GLU A 23 21.85 -7.99 10.69
CA GLU A 23 22.03 -6.55 10.91
C GLU A 23 22.85 -6.32 12.18
N ASP A 24 23.80 -5.39 12.08
CA ASP A 24 24.58 -4.91 13.22
C ASP A 24 23.75 -3.92 14.06
N GLU A 25 24.27 -3.53 15.22
CA GLU A 25 23.60 -2.57 16.13
C GLU A 25 23.33 -1.21 15.46
N ASN A 26 24.16 -0.82 14.47
CA ASN A 26 24.02 0.42 13.72
C ASN A 26 23.03 0.34 12.54
N VAL A 27 22.23 -0.73 12.43
CA VAL A 27 21.28 -0.96 11.32
C VAL A 27 21.98 -1.06 9.95
N GLU A 28 23.29 -1.33 9.95
CA GLU A 28 24.03 -1.66 8.74
C GLU A 28 23.92 -3.17 8.50
N PHE A 29 23.48 -3.55 7.30
CA PHE A 29 23.45 -4.96 6.90
C PHE A 29 24.88 -5.45 6.68
N ARG A 30 25.21 -6.61 7.25
CA ARG A 30 26.52 -7.22 7.09
C ARG A 30 26.48 -8.37 6.09
N ASN A 31 27.33 -8.29 5.07
CA ASN A 31 27.52 -9.39 4.14
C ASN A 31 28.55 -10.37 4.68
N PHE A 32 28.18 -11.64 4.72
CA PHE A 32 29.06 -12.74 5.13
C PHE A 32 29.35 -13.65 3.94
N ARG A 33 30.52 -14.28 3.96
CA ARG A 33 30.88 -15.24 2.92
C ARG A 33 29.92 -16.44 2.98
N ARG A 34 29.54 -16.96 1.81
CA ARG A 34 28.77 -18.21 1.71
C ARG A 34 29.42 -19.31 2.55
N GLY A 35 28.62 -20.04 3.31
CA GLY A 35 29.07 -21.14 4.16
C GLY A 35 29.55 -20.72 5.55
N THR A 36 29.55 -19.42 5.87
CA THR A 36 29.83 -18.94 7.23
C THR A 36 28.83 -19.56 8.21
N GLU A 37 29.34 -20.09 9.32
CA GLU A 37 28.50 -20.71 10.34
C GLU A 37 27.84 -19.65 11.22
N VAL A 38 26.54 -19.82 11.43
CA VAL A 38 25.71 -18.91 12.24
C VAL A 38 24.95 -19.73 13.26
N ILE A 39 25.03 -19.33 14.51
CA ILE A 39 24.21 -19.90 15.58
C ILE A 39 23.00 -19.00 15.75
N VAL A 40 21.83 -19.50 15.32
CA VAL A 40 20.55 -18.81 15.48
C VAL A 40 20.04 -19.02 16.90
N VAL A 41 19.78 -17.92 17.60
CA VAL A 41 19.23 -17.88 18.95
C VAL A 41 17.86 -17.21 18.90
N GLN A 42 16.83 -17.96 19.28
CA GLN A 42 15.49 -17.42 19.48
C GLN A 42 15.28 -17.11 20.96
N SER A 43 15.04 -15.84 21.26
CA SER A 43 14.67 -15.33 22.59
C SER A 43 13.23 -15.70 22.97
N PHE A 44 12.89 -15.52 24.25
CA PHE A 44 11.52 -15.70 24.75
C PHE A 44 10.52 -14.76 24.05
N ASP A 45 10.94 -13.51 23.79
CA ASP A 45 10.15 -12.48 23.09
C ASP A 45 9.97 -12.76 21.58
N LYS A 46 10.36 -13.94 21.10
CA LYS A 46 10.34 -14.36 19.69
C LYS A 46 11.26 -13.53 18.78
N LYS A 47 12.10 -12.65 19.32
CA LYS A 47 13.19 -12.01 18.57
C LYS A 47 14.26 -13.04 18.20
N LEU A 48 14.83 -12.88 17.01
CA LEU A 48 15.85 -13.76 16.47
C LEU A 48 17.20 -13.04 16.42
N TYR A 49 18.23 -13.76 16.86
CA TYR A 49 19.62 -13.31 16.88
C TYR A 49 20.50 -14.34 16.19
N GLY A 50 21.57 -13.88 15.54
CA GLY A 50 22.58 -14.72 14.92
C GLY A 50 23.93 -14.44 15.55
N ASN A 51 24.57 -15.45 16.14
CA ASN A 51 25.96 -15.35 16.54
C ASN A 51 26.87 -15.84 15.41
N VAL A 52 27.81 -15.00 15.01
CA VAL A 52 28.84 -15.30 14.00
C VAL A 52 30.20 -14.90 14.58
N SER A 53 31.10 -15.88 14.74
CA SER A 53 32.46 -15.65 15.27
C SER A 53 32.46 -14.79 16.55
N ASP A 54 31.62 -15.19 17.52
CA ASP A 54 31.43 -14.54 18.83
C ASP A 54 30.83 -13.13 18.81
N LYS A 55 30.39 -12.65 17.65
CA LYS A 55 29.62 -11.41 17.52
C LYS A 55 28.14 -11.70 17.35
N LEU A 56 27.30 -10.97 18.07
CA LEU A 56 25.86 -11.10 18.02
C LEU A 56 25.28 -10.10 17.02
N TYR A 57 24.38 -10.58 16.17
CA TYR A 57 23.66 -9.79 15.17
C TYR A 57 22.17 -9.99 15.32
N THR A 58 21.39 -8.99 14.91
CA THR A 58 19.93 -9.09 14.84
C THR A 58 19.52 -9.74 13.52
N LEU A 59 18.57 -10.67 13.56
CA LEU A 59 18.04 -11.33 12.36
C LEU A 59 16.76 -10.66 11.90
N VAL A 60 16.83 -10.00 10.74
CA VAL A 60 15.69 -9.32 10.12
C VAL A 60 15.15 -10.14 8.96
N GLU A 61 13.83 -10.35 8.95
CA GLU A 61 13.15 -11.14 7.92
C GLU A 61 13.23 -10.43 6.57
N VAL A 62 13.70 -11.15 5.55
CA VAL A 62 13.67 -10.68 4.17
C VAL A 62 12.33 -11.08 3.54
N PRO A 63 11.52 -10.12 3.06
CA PRO A 63 10.30 -10.45 2.35
C PRO A 63 10.63 -11.24 1.07
N LYS A 64 9.84 -12.27 0.78
CA LYS A 64 10.02 -13.09 -0.44
C LYS A 64 9.75 -12.27 -1.70
N GLU A 65 8.79 -11.37 -1.63
CA GLU A 65 8.33 -10.54 -2.73
C GLU A 65 8.17 -9.11 -2.24
N GLU A 66 8.64 -8.16 -3.05
CA GLU A 66 8.40 -6.74 -2.83
C GLU A 66 7.02 -6.39 -3.41
N LYS A 67 6.17 -5.71 -2.64
CA LYS A 67 4.78 -5.42 -3.05
C LYS A 67 4.69 -4.58 -4.32
N GLU A 68 5.65 -3.68 -4.50
CA GLU A 68 5.72 -2.77 -5.64
C GLU A 68 7.16 -2.77 -6.15
N SER A 69 7.33 -2.79 -7.48
CA SER A 69 8.67 -2.66 -8.04
C SER A 69 9.21 -1.26 -7.75
N ARG A 70 10.39 -1.18 -7.14
CA ARG A 70 11.07 0.09 -6.84
C ARG A 70 11.28 0.98 -8.08
N TYR A 71 11.50 0.37 -9.25
CA TYR A 71 11.82 1.08 -10.49
C TYR A 71 10.69 1.04 -11.52
N PHE A 72 9.89 -0.02 -11.53
CA PHE A 72 8.83 -0.23 -12.53
C PHE A 72 7.41 -0.08 -11.94
N GLY A 73 7.30 0.30 -10.67
CA GLY A 73 6.03 0.56 -10.01
C GLY A 73 5.36 1.76 -10.65
N VAL A 74 4.41 1.53 -11.56
CA VAL A 74 3.51 2.58 -12.03
C VAL A 74 2.65 2.96 -10.84
N LYS A 75 2.97 4.09 -10.20
CA LYS A 75 2.07 4.71 -9.22
C LYS A 75 0.76 4.93 -9.93
N LYS A 76 -0.28 4.18 -9.56
CA LYS A 76 -1.63 4.43 -10.07
C LYS A 76 -1.97 5.85 -9.65
N GLU A 77 -1.93 6.79 -10.59
CA GLU A 77 -2.41 8.13 -10.34
C GLU A 77 -3.83 7.99 -9.81
N VAL A 78 -4.08 8.56 -8.64
CA VAL A 78 -5.43 8.67 -8.09
C VAL A 78 -6.19 9.52 -9.09
N LYS A 79 -6.97 8.87 -9.97
CA LYS A 79 -7.76 9.55 -10.99
C LYS A 79 -8.70 10.48 -10.25
N LYS A 80 -8.40 11.79 -10.25
CA LYS A 80 -9.31 12.81 -9.74
C LYS A 80 -10.61 12.65 -10.52
N GLU A 81 -11.72 12.50 -9.83
CA GLU A 81 -13.03 12.43 -10.46
C GLU A 81 -13.22 13.71 -11.28
N LYS A 82 -13.34 13.56 -12.60
CA LYS A 82 -13.63 14.71 -13.47
C LYS A 82 -15.01 15.22 -13.11
N LYS A 83 -15.14 16.52 -12.85
CA LYS A 83 -16.45 17.16 -12.67
C LYS A 83 -17.30 16.84 -13.90
N LYS A 84 -18.48 16.24 -13.69
CA LYS A 84 -19.44 16.00 -14.77
C LYS A 84 -19.86 17.35 -15.36
N TYR A 85 -19.68 17.54 -16.66
CA TYR A 85 -20.11 18.76 -17.34
C TYR A 85 -21.64 18.80 -17.37
N ILE A 86 -22.23 19.81 -16.74
CA ILE A 86 -23.65 20.13 -16.84
C ILE A 86 -23.77 21.25 -17.87
N PRO A 87 -24.49 21.06 -18.99
CA PRO A 87 -24.62 22.10 -20.00
C PRO A 87 -25.39 23.31 -19.44
N PRO A 88 -25.12 24.52 -19.99
CA PRO A 88 -25.89 25.72 -19.68
C PRO A 88 -27.39 25.52 -19.90
N LEU A 89 -28.20 26.23 -19.11
CA LEU A 89 -29.67 26.19 -19.23
C LEU A 89 -30.16 26.70 -20.59
N GLU A 90 -29.36 27.53 -21.26
CA GLU A 90 -29.65 28.08 -22.59
C GLU A 90 -29.49 27.06 -23.73
N HIS A 91 -29.04 25.84 -23.43
CA HIS A 91 -28.79 24.84 -24.48
C HIS A 91 -30.10 24.42 -25.18
N PRO A 92 -30.14 24.38 -26.54
CA PRO A 92 -31.38 24.16 -27.30
C PRO A 92 -32.20 22.94 -26.89
N TRP A 93 -31.54 21.85 -26.50
CA TRP A 93 -32.17 20.59 -26.07
C TRP A 93 -32.90 20.67 -24.72
N LYS A 94 -32.54 21.62 -23.84
CA LYS A 94 -33.07 21.76 -22.47
C LYS A 94 -33.96 23.00 -22.34
N LYS A 95 -33.81 23.96 -23.25
CA LYS A 95 -34.67 25.16 -23.31
C LYS A 95 -36.16 24.80 -23.41
N LYS A 96 -36.53 23.90 -24.34
CA LYS A 96 -37.94 23.48 -24.53
C LYS A 96 -38.55 22.79 -23.30
N SER A 97 -37.76 22.00 -22.56
CA SER A 97 -38.25 21.36 -21.35
C SER A 97 -38.38 22.35 -20.18
N PHE A 98 -37.47 23.33 -20.12
CA PHE A 98 -37.53 24.40 -19.13
C PHE A 98 -38.73 25.33 -19.35
N GLU A 99 -39.02 25.72 -20.58
CA GLU A 99 -40.21 26.53 -20.92
C GLU A 99 -41.51 25.84 -20.49
N LYS A 100 -41.67 24.55 -20.81
CA LYS A 100 -42.83 23.74 -20.37
C LYS A 100 -42.94 23.65 -18.84
N TYR A 101 -41.81 23.59 -18.14
CA TYR A 101 -41.79 23.58 -16.67
C TYR A 101 -42.29 24.93 -16.10
N LEU A 102 -41.84 26.05 -16.67
CA LEU A 102 -42.30 27.38 -16.27
C LEU A 102 -43.81 27.57 -16.49
N GLU A 103 -44.33 27.16 -17.65
CA GLU A 103 -45.77 27.20 -17.94
C GLU A 103 -46.58 26.39 -16.91
N LYS A 104 -46.08 25.21 -16.54
CA LYS A 104 -46.73 24.35 -15.55
C LYS A 104 -46.70 24.95 -14.15
N GLN A 105 -45.60 25.61 -13.78
CA GLN A 105 -45.45 26.34 -12.51
C GLN A 105 -46.37 27.58 -12.45
N GLN A 106 -46.51 28.33 -13.54
CA GLN A 106 -47.43 29.47 -13.62
C GLN A 106 -48.89 29.03 -13.49
N LYS A 107 -49.28 27.94 -14.17
CA LYS A 107 -50.62 27.35 -14.03
C LYS A 107 -50.90 26.80 -12.63
N ALA A 108 -49.87 26.33 -11.91
CA ALA A 108 -50.01 25.88 -10.53
C ALA A 108 -50.17 27.06 -9.56
N LYS A 109 -49.45 28.17 -9.78
CA LYS A 109 -49.59 29.40 -8.99
C LYS A 109 -50.93 30.11 -9.22
N GLY A 110 -51.41 30.19 -10.46
CA GLY A 110 -52.71 30.79 -10.80
C GLY A 110 -53.94 29.98 -10.32
N LYS A 111 -53.75 28.78 -9.78
CA LYS A 111 -54.83 27.98 -9.15
C LYS A 111 -54.99 28.24 -7.65
N GLY A 112 -54.14 29.08 -7.05
CA GLY A 112 -54.24 29.49 -5.64
C GLY A 112 -54.98 30.80 -5.39
N GLU A 113 -55.48 31.47 -6.43
CA GLU A 113 -56.09 32.82 -6.36
C GLU A 113 -57.60 32.84 -6.64
N CYS A 114 -58.29 31.69 -6.52
CA CYS A 114 -59.74 31.62 -6.60
C CYS A 114 -60.30 30.85 -5.40
N ILE A 115 -60.37 31.52 -4.25
CA ILE A 115 -61.32 31.20 -3.18
C ILE A 115 -61.87 32.54 -2.67
N GLU A 116 -62.96 33.01 -3.28
CA GLU A 116 -63.96 33.87 -2.62
C GLU A 116 -65.04 32.98 -2.01
#